data_AF-A0A8J4SY68-F1
#
_entry.id   AF-A0A8J4SY68-F1
#
_cell.length_a   1.000
_cell.length_b   1.000
_cell.length_c   1.000
_cell.angle_alpha   90.00
_cell.angle_beta   90.00
_cell.angle_gamma   90.00
#
_symmetry.space_group_name_H-M   'P 1'
#
loop_
_entity.id
_entity.type
_entity.pdbx_description
1 polymer ?
#
loop_
_entity_poly.entity_id
_entity_poly.type
_entity_poly.pdbx_seq_one_letter_code
_entity_poly.pdbx_strand_id
1 'polypeptide(L)'
;MDACLATKTNYMDTANYEPEDTAKFEYKWQWDYKERFEKAGITALLGSGFDPGVTGVFSAYALKHYFDEIEYIDILDCNGGDHGYPFATNFNPEINIREVSANGRYWEKGEWIETQPMEIKRVYDFKEVGEKDMYLLYHEELESLAKNMPGLKRIRFFMTFGQSYLTHLKALENVGMTSIEPIEYEGKQIIPLQFLKAVLPDPASLGPRTVGKTNIGCIFKGKKDGQDKTYYVYNICDHQECFKEKKPKNRSSFVKMRFEQLPTPCFVVDEGLIERNLKILNGVMQRTGAKIVLAQKAFSMTTMYPLIGEYLSGATASGLYEARLGHEEMGKENHVFAPAYREDEIDEILSISDHIIFNSFSQLEKFKGKALQAGRKVGLRINPECSTQEGHEIYDPCAPGSRFGAKQEDFRAELLEGVSGLHFHTLCQQNSDDLETTLNAVEEKFGQWLPQMEWINFGGGHHITREDYDIPRLEACIKRMQEKYGLEVYLEPGEAVALNAGFLVTSVLDFHKNGMDIAILDTSATCHMPDVLEMPYRPPLIGSGEAGEKPYLYRLGGQTCLSGDVIGDYSFDQPLKTGDRLVFEDMAIYSMVKTNTFNGMPLPAIAVKRKDGDCEVVREFGYQDFKMRLA
;
A
#
# COMPACT_ATOMS: atom_id res chain seq x y z
N MET A 1 -2.16 0.76 27.61
CA MET A 1 -2.77 1.67 28.60
C MET A 1 -1.77 2.61 29.27
N ASP A 2 -0.59 2.16 29.74
CA ASP A 2 0.40 3.05 30.38
C ASP A 2 0.89 4.20 29.48
N ALA A 3 1.14 3.93 28.20
CA ALA A 3 1.51 4.98 27.23
C ALA A 3 0.41 6.06 27.07
N CYS A 4 -0.86 5.66 27.10
CA CYS A 4 -2.01 6.57 27.05
C CYS A 4 -2.08 7.45 28.29
N LEU A 5 -1.81 6.90 29.48
CA LEU A 5 -1.70 7.67 30.71
C LEU A 5 -0.54 8.68 30.67
N ALA A 6 0.62 8.28 30.17
CA ALA A 6 1.79 9.15 30.05
C ALA A 6 1.56 10.33 29.10
N THR A 7 0.81 10.10 28.02
CA THR A 7 0.54 11.10 26.96
C THR A 7 -0.79 11.84 27.15
N LYS A 8 -1.58 11.49 28.17
CA LYS A 8 -2.97 11.96 28.37
C LYS A 8 -3.86 11.75 27.15
N THR A 9 -3.75 10.58 26.53
CA THR A 9 -4.55 10.19 25.36
C THR A 9 -5.65 9.20 25.78
N ASN A 10 -6.86 9.31 25.25
CA ASN A 10 -7.91 8.31 25.49
C ASN A 10 -7.47 6.93 24.97
N TYR A 11 -7.92 5.86 25.64
CA TYR A 11 -7.62 4.48 25.28
C TYR A 11 -8.85 3.77 24.73
N MET A 12 -8.66 2.95 23.71
CA MET A 12 -9.67 2.04 23.18
C MET A 12 -8.99 0.75 22.74
N ASP A 13 -9.56 -0.39 23.10
CA ASP A 13 -9.21 -1.68 22.53
C ASP A 13 -10.44 -2.35 21.90
N THR A 14 -10.16 -3.20 20.92
CA THR A 14 -11.17 -3.95 20.17
C THR A 14 -11.31 -5.39 20.65
N ALA A 15 -10.46 -5.84 21.57
CA ALA A 15 -10.49 -7.16 22.18
C ALA A 15 -9.82 -7.11 23.55
N ASN A 16 -10.17 -8.05 24.43
CA ASN A 16 -9.53 -8.19 25.73
C ASN A 16 -8.14 -8.84 25.61
N TYR A 17 -7.27 -8.61 26.58
CA TYR A 17 -5.94 -9.23 26.61
C TYR A 17 -6.04 -10.72 26.97
N GLU A 18 -5.35 -11.56 26.20
CA GLU A 18 -5.21 -12.99 26.44
C GLU A 18 -3.75 -13.33 26.79
N PRO A 19 -3.49 -14.05 27.90
CA PRO A 19 -2.16 -14.56 28.21
C PRO A 19 -1.69 -15.58 27.18
N GLU A 20 -0.41 -15.52 26.82
CA GLU A 20 0.21 -16.47 25.90
C GLU A 20 0.08 -17.93 26.41
N ASP A 21 0.31 -18.13 27.70
CA ASP A 21 0.38 -19.48 28.30
C ASP A 21 -0.96 -20.00 28.82
N THR A 22 -2.06 -19.22 28.75
CA THR A 22 -3.34 -19.62 29.35
C THR A 22 -4.51 -19.09 28.53
N ALA A 23 -5.43 -19.98 28.14
CA ALA A 23 -6.64 -19.60 27.41
C ALA A 23 -7.63 -18.94 28.37
N LYS A 24 -7.40 -17.67 28.68
CA LYS A 24 -8.18 -16.92 29.66
C LYS A 24 -8.34 -15.46 29.24
N PHE A 25 -9.59 -15.03 29.18
CA PHE A 25 -9.96 -13.62 28.99
C PHE A 25 -10.50 -13.07 30.32
N GLU A 26 -9.91 -11.99 30.83
CA GLU A 26 -10.41 -11.31 32.03
C GLU A 26 -10.19 -9.79 31.97
N TYR A 27 -11.22 -9.00 32.28
CA TYR A 27 -11.06 -7.55 32.36
C TYR A 27 -10.27 -7.09 33.59
N LYS A 28 -9.98 -8.00 34.52
CA LYS A 28 -9.39 -7.68 35.83
C LYS A 28 -8.17 -6.76 35.70
N TRP A 29 -7.21 -7.12 34.86
CA TRP A 29 -5.97 -6.33 34.68
C TRP A 29 -6.22 -4.95 34.10
N GLN A 30 -7.20 -4.82 33.21
CA GLN A 30 -7.54 -3.53 32.60
C GLN A 30 -8.38 -2.67 33.57
N TRP A 31 -9.24 -3.29 34.39
CA TRP A 31 -9.99 -2.60 35.44
C TRP A 31 -9.10 -2.05 36.55
N ASP A 32 -7.94 -2.66 36.81
CA ASP A 32 -6.94 -2.15 37.75
C ASP A 32 -6.42 -0.74 37.37
N TYR A 33 -6.60 -0.31 36.10
CA TYR A 33 -6.24 1.02 35.62
C TYR A 33 -7.32 2.08 35.85
N LYS A 34 -8.53 1.71 36.30
CA LYS A 34 -9.69 2.62 36.39
C LYS A 34 -9.37 3.91 37.13
N GLU A 35 -8.85 3.83 38.35
CA GLU A 35 -8.54 5.03 39.14
C GLU A 35 -7.47 5.91 38.47
N ARG A 36 -6.51 5.31 37.76
CA ARG A 36 -5.43 6.04 37.09
C ARG A 36 -5.97 6.85 35.92
N PHE A 37 -6.89 6.27 35.14
CA PHE A 37 -7.57 6.95 34.03
C PHE A 37 -8.52 8.05 34.53
N GLU A 38 -9.30 7.78 35.57
CA GLU A 38 -10.17 8.78 36.22
C GLU A 38 -9.36 9.98 36.73
N LYS A 39 -8.25 9.75 37.44
CA LYS A 39 -7.35 10.82 37.94
C LYS A 39 -6.69 11.61 36.81
N ALA A 40 -6.40 10.96 35.68
CA ALA A 40 -5.83 11.60 34.51
C ALA A 40 -6.86 12.38 33.66
N GLY A 41 -8.16 12.22 33.93
CA GLY A 41 -9.24 12.88 33.18
C GLY A 41 -9.41 12.36 31.76
N ILE A 42 -9.01 11.10 31.50
CA ILE A 42 -9.06 10.47 30.18
C ILE A 42 -9.94 9.20 30.22
N THR A 43 -10.52 8.84 29.08
CA THR A 43 -11.45 7.71 28.95
C THR A 43 -10.71 6.46 28.45
N ALA A 44 -11.04 5.30 29.02
CA ALA A 44 -10.70 3.99 28.48
C ALA A 44 -11.99 3.26 28.09
N LEU A 45 -12.15 2.94 26.80
CA LEU A 45 -13.19 2.03 26.33
C LEU A 45 -12.57 0.64 26.20
N LEU A 46 -12.99 -0.27 27.07
CA LEU A 46 -12.42 -1.62 27.19
C LEU A 46 -13.32 -2.66 26.54
N GLY A 47 -12.69 -3.64 25.91
CA GLY A 47 -13.31 -4.77 25.26
C GLY A 47 -14.47 -4.31 24.39
N SER A 48 -14.18 -3.42 23.44
CA SER A 48 -15.13 -3.16 22.37
C SER A 48 -15.39 -4.43 21.56
N GLY A 49 -14.64 -5.52 21.76
CA GLY A 49 -15.10 -6.91 21.64
C GLY A 49 -15.57 -7.39 20.26
N PHE A 50 -16.03 -8.64 20.28
CA PHE A 50 -16.68 -9.35 19.17
C PHE A 50 -17.90 -8.54 18.67
N ASP A 51 -18.04 -8.38 17.35
CA ASP A 51 -19.02 -7.50 16.69
C ASP A 51 -19.14 -6.11 17.37
N PRO A 52 -18.20 -5.18 17.12
CA PRO A 52 -17.67 -4.33 18.17
C PRO A 52 -18.68 -3.57 19.03
N GLY A 53 -18.85 -4.03 20.27
CA GLY A 53 -19.54 -3.37 21.37
C GLY A 53 -21.05 -3.44 21.24
N VAL A 54 -21.56 -4.17 20.24
CA VAL A 54 -22.96 -4.15 19.85
C VAL A 54 -23.86 -4.71 20.94
N THR A 55 -23.42 -5.74 21.66
CA THR A 55 -24.16 -6.36 22.77
C THR A 55 -24.33 -5.39 23.95
N GLY A 56 -23.29 -4.60 24.24
CA GLY A 56 -23.34 -3.51 25.21
C GLY A 56 -24.28 -2.38 24.78
N VAL A 57 -24.21 -1.95 23.52
CA VAL A 57 -25.11 -0.94 22.94
C VAL A 57 -26.57 -1.42 22.98
N PHE A 58 -26.82 -2.67 22.58
CA PHE A 58 -28.14 -3.31 22.62
C PHE A 58 -28.69 -3.37 24.04
N SER A 59 -27.86 -3.72 25.02
CA SER A 59 -28.24 -3.77 26.43
C SER A 59 -28.59 -2.39 26.97
N ALA A 60 -27.77 -1.37 26.67
CA ALA A 60 -28.04 0.01 27.08
C ALA A 60 -29.31 0.57 26.41
N TYR A 61 -29.51 0.29 25.12
CA TYR A 61 -30.69 0.68 24.36
C TYR A 61 -31.96 0.01 24.90
N ALA A 62 -31.91 -1.31 25.16
CA ALA A 62 -33.02 -2.06 25.72
C ALA A 62 -33.41 -1.53 27.10
N LEU A 63 -32.43 -1.29 27.99
CA LEU A 63 -32.70 -0.74 29.32
C LEU A 63 -33.28 0.68 29.23
N LYS A 64 -32.75 1.54 28.36
CA LYS A 64 -33.21 2.93 28.24
C LYS A 64 -34.63 3.06 27.70
N HIS A 65 -35.03 2.18 26.78
CA HIS A 65 -36.25 2.37 25.99
C HIS A 65 -37.34 1.32 26.23
N TYR A 66 -36.99 0.11 26.67
CA TYR A 66 -37.92 -1.03 26.69
C TYR A 66 -38.15 -1.64 28.08
N PHE A 67 -37.28 -1.40 29.06
CA PHE A 67 -37.36 -1.97 30.40
C PHE A 67 -37.17 -0.89 31.47
N ASP A 68 -37.65 -1.16 32.68
CA ASP A 68 -37.22 -0.46 33.90
C ASP A 68 -36.15 -1.27 34.63
N GLU A 69 -36.20 -2.60 34.48
CA GLU A 69 -35.24 -3.57 35.01
C GLU A 69 -35.09 -4.73 34.03
N ILE A 70 -33.85 -5.16 33.78
CA ILE A 70 -33.53 -6.34 32.96
C ILE A 70 -33.03 -7.44 33.90
N GLU A 71 -33.71 -8.58 33.90
CA GLU A 71 -33.41 -9.71 34.79
C GLU A 71 -32.65 -10.83 34.07
N TYR A 72 -32.84 -11.00 32.76
CA TYR A 72 -32.20 -12.07 31.98
C TYR A 72 -31.71 -11.57 30.63
N ILE A 73 -30.53 -12.04 30.23
CA ILE A 73 -29.91 -11.75 28.94
C ILE A 73 -29.41 -13.06 28.32
N ASP A 74 -29.84 -13.36 27.10
CA ASP A 74 -29.17 -14.36 26.25
C ASP A 74 -28.60 -13.62 25.04
N ILE A 75 -27.27 -13.61 24.92
CA ILE A 75 -26.56 -13.10 23.74
C ILE A 75 -26.47 -14.23 22.73
N LEU A 76 -26.84 -13.95 21.49
CA LEU A 76 -26.83 -14.91 20.39
C LEU A 76 -25.91 -14.38 19.30
N ASP A 77 -24.94 -15.19 18.91
CA ASP A 77 -24.06 -14.98 17.77
C ASP A 77 -24.27 -16.11 16.76
N CYS A 78 -24.71 -15.72 15.57
CA CYS A 78 -24.79 -16.62 14.44
C CYS A 78 -23.95 -16.11 13.27
N ASN A 79 -22.96 -16.93 12.89
CA ASN A 79 -22.33 -16.84 11.59
C ASN A 79 -22.93 -17.86 10.62
N GLY A 80 -23.82 -17.39 9.74
CA GLY A 80 -24.44 -18.19 8.69
C GLY A 80 -23.66 -18.22 7.36
N GLY A 81 -22.43 -17.72 7.33
CA GLY A 81 -21.59 -17.69 6.15
C GLY A 81 -20.96 -19.03 5.79
N ASP A 82 -20.79 -19.29 4.50
CA ASP A 82 -20.07 -20.44 3.95
C ASP A 82 -18.98 -19.97 2.98
N HIS A 83 -17.73 -20.36 3.25
CA HIS A 83 -16.55 -20.07 2.43
C HIS A 83 -16.13 -21.24 1.53
N GLY A 84 -16.83 -22.38 1.61
CA GLY A 84 -16.61 -23.58 0.81
C GLY A 84 -15.41 -24.43 1.22
N TYR A 85 -14.86 -24.24 2.43
CA TYR A 85 -13.86 -25.16 2.99
C TYR A 85 -14.48 -26.04 4.07
N PRO A 86 -14.08 -27.32 4.18
CA PRO A 86 -14.61 -28.22 5.22
C PRO A 86 -14.30 -27.77 6.66
N PHE A 87 -13.12 -27.16 6.86
CA PHE A 87 -12.61 -26.67 8.14
C PHE A 87 -11.69 -25.47 7.92
N ALA A 88 -12.15 -24.28 8.29
CA ALA A 88 -11.37 -23.04 8.34
C ALA A 88 -12.09 -22.05 9.27
N THR A 89 -11.38 -21.03 9.73
CA THR A 89 -11.92 -20.00 10.63
C THR A 89 -11.78 -18.63 9.97
N ASN A 90 -12.79 -17.78 10.10
CA ASN A 90 -12.80 -16.41 9.55
C ASN A 90 -12.01 -15.40 10.41
N PHE A 91 -11.34 -15.87 11.46
CA PHE A 91 -10.38 -15.13 12.30
C PHE A 91 -9.26 -16.07 12.75
N ASN A 92 -8.37 -15.59 13.63
CA ASN A 92 -7.19 -16.32 14.10
C ASN A 92 -7.53 -17.77 14.50
N PRO A 93 -7.05 -18.79 13.76
CA PRO A 93 -7.42 -20.19 13.99
C PRO A 93 -7.07 -20.71 15.38
N GLU A 94 -5.94 -20.26 15.94
CA GLU A 94 -5.48 -20.69 17.25
C GLU A 94 -6.41 -20.23 18.37
N ILE A 95 -6.86 -18.97 18.31
CA ILE A 95 -7.81 -18.42 19.28
C ILE A 95 -9.15 -19.13 19.15
N ASN A 96 -9.69 -19.26 17.93
CA ASN A 96 -10.99 -19.89 17.72
C ASN A 96 -11.02 -21.34 18.21
N ILE A 97 -9.97 -22.12 17.91
CA ILE A 97 -9.88 -23.51 18.34
C ILE A 97 -9.84 -23.60 19.87
N ARG A 98 -9.07 -22.73 20.54
CA ARG A 98 -9.00 -22.69 22.01
C ARG A 98 -10.34 -22.32 22.64
N GLU A 99 -11.07 -21.36 22.07
CA GLU A 99 -12.41 -20.97 22.55
C GLU A 99 -13.42 -22.12 22.46
N VAL A 100 -13.40 -22.85 21.34
CA VAL A 100 -14.32 -23.97 21.08
C VAL A 100 -14.06 -25.15 22.01
N SER A 101 -12.79 -25.40 22.35
CA SER A 101 -12.38 -26.50 23.23
C SER A 101 -12.39 -26.14 24.72
N ALA A 102 -12.59 -24.87 25.08
CA ALA A 102 -12.63 -24.41 26.47
C ALA A 102 -13.96 -24.75 27.16
N ASN A 103 -13.93 -24.82 28.50
CA ASN A 103 -15.14 -24.96 29.30
C ASN A 103 -16.05 -23.74 29.10
N GLY A 104 -17.33 -23.99 28.87
CA GLY A 104 -18.34 -22.94 28.82
C GLY A 104 -18.53 -22.32 30.22
N ARG A 105 -18.89 -21.04 30.28
CA ARG A 105 -19.11 -20.36 31.56
C ARG A 105 -20.12 -19.24 31.41
N TYR A 106 -21.03 -19.13 32.37
CA TYR A 106 -22.05 -18.07 32.39
C TYR A 106 -22.33 -17.60 33.81
N TRP A 107 -23.00 -16.45 33.95
CA TRP A 107 -23.26 -15.86 35.26
C TRP A 107 -24.73 -16.00 35.63
N GLU A 108 -25.03 -16.48 36.84
CA GLU A 108 -26.39 -16.59 37.38
C GLU A 108 -26.39 -16.31 38.90
N LYS A 109 -27.26 -15.40 39.34
CA LYS A 109 -27.55 -15.08 40.74
C LYS A 109 -26.31 -14.80 41.59
N GLY A 110 -25.32 -14.09 41.03
CA GLY A 110 -24.09 -13.73 41.74
C GLY A 110 -22.95 -14.72 41.58
N GLU A 111 -23.18 -15.87 40.96
CA GLU A 111 -22.19 -16.93 40.80
C GLU A 111 -21.88 -17.19 39.33
N TRP A 112 -20.65 -17.64 39.07
CA TRP A 112 -20.24 -18.12 37.76
C TRP A 112 -20.41 -19.63 37.70
N ILE A 113 -21.18 -20.10 36.74
CA ILE A 113 -21.45 -21.52 36.51
C ILE A 113 -20.62 -21.97 35.32
N GLU A 114 -19.84 -23.03 35.52
CA GLU A 114 -18.98 -23.64 34.50
C GLU A 114 -19.64 -24.90 33.93
N THR A 115 -19.45 -25.15 32.65
CA THR A 115 -19.98 -26.31 31.90
C THR A 115 -18.87 -26.98 31.12
N GLN A 116 -19.05 -28.25 30.77
CA GLN A 116 -18.13 -28.89 29.82
C GLN A 116 -18.21 -28.22 28.44
N PRO A 117 -17.17 -28.33 27.60
CA PRO A 117 -17.18 -27.77 26.25
C PRO A 117 -18.38 -28.30 25.48
N MET A 118 -19.15 -27.40 24.86
CA MET A 118 -20.33 -27.72 24.06
C MET A 118 -21.45 -28.49 24.79
N GLU A 119 -21.47 -28.51 26.13
CA GLU A 119 -22.46 -29.25 26.93
C GLU A 119 -23.90 -28.76 26.69
N ILE A 120 -24.09 -27.44 26.71
CA ILE A 120 -25.40 -26.82 26.53
C ILE A 120 -25.59 -26.43 25.07
N LYS A 121 -26.29 -27.30 24.33
CA LYS A 121 -26.72 -27.08 22.94
C LYS A 121 -28.16 -26.62 22.86
N ARG A 122 -28.46 -25.71 21.92
CA ARG A 122 -29.82 -25.27 21.57
C ARG A 122 -29.96 -25.11 20.05
N VAL A 123 -31.19 -25.18 19.58
CA VAL A 123 -31.55 -24.78 18.21
C VAL A 123 -32.28 -23.44 18.28
N TYR A 124 -31.93 -22.53 17.39
CA TYR A 124 -32.59 -21.23 17.27
C TYR A 124 -32.79 -20.85 15.81
N ASP A 125 -33.94 -20.29 15.48
CA ASP A 125 -34.26 -19.79 14.14
C ASP A 125 -33.82 -18.33 14.02
N PHE A 126 -32.67 -18.12 13.39
CA PHE A 126 -32.10 -16.79 13.21
C PHE A 126 -32.72 -16.12 11.98
N LYS A 127 -33.31 -14.93 12.18
CA LYS A 127 -33.93 -14.18 11.08
C LYS A 127 -32.95 -14.00 9.91
N GLU A 128 -33.41 -14.35 8.71
CA GLU A 128 -32.66 -14.33 7.43
C GLU A 128 -31.43 -15.25 7.32
N VAL A 129 -31.16 -16.07 8.33
CA VAL A 129 -30.12 -17.12 8.30
C VAL A 129 -30.73 -18.52 8.37
N GLY A 130 -31.82 -18.69 9.15
CA GLY A 130 -32.54 -19.95 9.36
C GLY A 130 -32.16 -20.66 10.66
N GLU A 131 -32.66 -21.89 10.82
CA GLU A 131 -32.38 -22.73 11.99
C GLU A 131 -30.91 -23.12 12.07
N LYS A 132 -30.28 -22.82 13.22
CA LYS A 132 -28.90 -23.19 13.50
C LYS A 132 -28.76 -23.79 14.90
N ASP A 133 -27.82 -24.72 15.01
CA ASP A 133 -27.31 -25.18 16.29
C ASP A 133 -26.42 -24.08 16.90
N MET A 134 -26.68 -23.76 18.15
CA MET A 134 -25.88 -22.85 18.95
C MET A 134 -25.49 -23.49 20.28
N TYR A 135 -24.32 -23.13 20.78
CA TYR A 135 -23.70 -23.73 21.95
C TYR A 135 -23.35 -22.65 22.96
N LEU A 136 -23.48 -22.95 24.25
CA LEU A 136 -23.08 -22.02 25.30
C LEU A 136 -21.54 -21.97 25.39
N LEU A 137 -20.98 -20.77 25.35
CA LEU A 137 -19.57 -20.52 25.58
C LEU A 137 -19.37 -19.43 26.64
N TYR A 138 -18.14 -19.35 27.12
CA TYR A 138 -17.67 -18.17 27.83
C TYR A 138 -17.22 -17.11 26.81
N HIS A 139 -17.61 -15.86 27.02
CA HIS A 139 -17.17 -14.72 26.22
C HIS A 139 -17.09 -13.47 27.13
N GLU A 140 -16.21 -12.51 26.84
CA GLU A 140 -15.82 -11.48 27.79
C GLU A 140 -16.96 -10.52 28.16
N GLU A 141 -17.93 -10.21 27.28
CA GLU A 141 -18.98 -9.21 27.58
C GLU A 141 -19.86 -9.63 28.75
N LEU A 142 -19.89 -10.94 29.07
CA LEU A 142 -20.54 -11.46 30.26
C LEU A 142 -20.00 -10.80 31.54
N GLU A 143 -18.68 -10.60 31.65
CA GLU A 143 -18.06 -10.01 32.83
C GLU A 143 -18.49 -8.55 33.02
N SER A 144 -18.50 -7.78 31.93
CA SER A 144 -18.84 -6.36 31.95
C SER A 144 -20.34 -6.16 32.20
N LEU A 145 -21.20 -6.88 31.48
CA LEU A 145 -22.66 -6.73 31.61
C LEU A 145 -23.17 -7.25 32.96
N ALA A 146 -22.64 -8.37 33.46
CA ALA A 146 -23.01 -8.87 34.79
C ALA A 146 -22.70 -7.88 35.91
N LYS A 147 -21.62 -7.10 35.76
CA LYS A 147 -21.21 -6.09 36.75
C LYS A 147 -21.98 -4.78 36.62
N ASN A 148 -22.35 -4.39 35.40
CA ASN A 148 -22.88 -3.05 35.11
C ASN A 148 -24.40 -3.00 34.88
N MET A 149 -25.12 -4.13 34.97
CA MET A 149 -26.58 -4.18 34.84
C MET A 149 -27.27 -4.47 36.18
N PRO A 150 -27.82 -3.45 36.87
CA PRO A 150 -28.57 -3.65 38.10
C PRO A 150 -29.81 -4.53 37.88
N GLY A 151 -30.07 -5.46 38.82
CA GLY A 151 -31.25 -6.34 38.77
C GLY A 151 -31.07 -7.61 37.95
N LEU A 152 -29.92 -7.76 37.26
CA LEU A 152 -29.65 -8.95 36.46
C LEU A 152 -29.59 -10.21 37.33
N LYS A 153 -30.31 -11.25 36.91
CA LYS A 153 -30.33 -12.58 37.54
C LYS A 153 -29.53 -13.59 36.75
N ARG A 154 -29.43 -13.47 35.42
CA ARG A 154 -28.59 -14.34 34.58
C ARG A 154 -28.20 -13.69 33.26
N ILE A 155 -26.98 -13.96 32.82
CA ILE A 155 -26.53 -13.69 31.45
C ILE A 155 -25.80 -14.89 30.86
N ARG A 156 -26.03 -15.17 29.58
CA ARG A 156 -25.38 -16.27 28.81
C ARG A 156 -25.01 -15.81 27.41
N PHE A 157 -24.02 -16.47 26.84
CA PHE A 157 -23.58 -16.28 25.46
C PHE A 157 -23.72 -17.58 24.69
N PHE A 158 -24.30 -17.51 23.49
CA PHE A 158 -24.48 -18.64 22.58
C PHE A 158 -23.88 -18.31 21.22
N MET A 159 -23.09 -19.22 20.65
CA MET A 159 -22.49 -19.09 19.32
C MET A 159 -22.83 -20.28 18.43
N THR A 160 -22.96 -20.07 17.12
CA THR A 160 -23.21 -21.16 16.16
C THR A 160 -21.92 -21.78 15.64
N PHE A 161 -21.88 -23.11 15.59
CA PHE A 161 -20.83 -23.88 14.91
C PHE A 161 -21.46 -24.91 13.98
N GLY A 162 -20.94 -25.01 12.76
CA GLY A 162 -21.38 -26.01 11.79
C GLY A 162 -20.96 -27.43 12.18
N GLN A 163 -21.81 -28.42 11.91
CA GLN A 163 -21.50 -29.81 12.24
C GLN A 163 -20.25 -30.34 11.52
N SER A 164 -19.98 -29.86 10.30
CA SER A 164 -18.73 -30.14 9.59
C SER A 164 -17.53 -29.66 10.39
N TYR A 165 -17.57 -28.40 10.85
CA TYR A 165 -16.49 -27.78 11.61
C TYR A 165 -16.18 -28.58 12.88
N LEU A 166 -17.20 -28.87 13.69
CA LEU A 166 -17.05 -29.65 14.93
C LEU A 166 -16.52 -31.07 14.69
N THR A 167 -16.91 -31.69 13.59
CA THR A 167 -16.44 -33.05 13.24
C THR A 167 -14.94 -33.05 12.90
N HIS A 168 -14.48 -32.07 12.14
CA HIS A 168 -13.06 -31.93 11.80
C HIS A 168 -12.23 -31.54 13.02
N LEU A 169 -12.72 -30.60 13.83
CA LEU A 169 -12.05 -30.21 15.07
C LEU A 169 -11.87 -31.42 15.99
N LYS A 170 -12.92 -32.21 16.21
CA LYS A 170 -12.84 -33.42 17.03
C LYS A 170 -11.83 -34.43 16.48
N ALA A 171 -11.72 -34.56 15.16
CA ALA A 171 -10.71 -35.42 14.55
C ALA A 171 -9.28 -34.92 14.84
N LEU A 172 -9.06 -33.60 14.75
CA LEU A 172 -7.79 -32.93 15.04
C LEU A 172 -7.42 -33.01 16.53
N GLU A 173 -8.39 -32.82 17.43
CA GLU A 173 -8.23 -32.98 18.87
C GLU A 173 -7.81 -34.42 19.23
N ASN A 174 -8.48 -35.42 18.66
CA ASN A 174 -8.19 -36.83 18.94
C ASN A 174 -6.77 -37.27 18.54
N VAL A 175 -6.15 -36.56 17.59
CA VAL A 175 -4.76 -36.83 17.16
C VAL A 175 -3.75 -35.86 17.79
N GLY A 176 -4.18 -35.01 18.72
CA GLY A 176 -3.33 -34.07 19.45
C GLY A 176 -2.93 -32.81 18.68
N MET A 177 -3.57 -32.53 17.54
CA MET A 177 -3.20 -31.40 16.67
C MET A 177 -3.62 -30.04 17.22
N THR A 178 -4.50 -30.03 18.22
CA THR A 178 -4.93 -28.81 18.94
C THR A 178 -4.08 -28.52 20.18
N SER A 179 -3.06 -29.34 20.46
CA SER A 179 -2.20 -29.19 21.64
C SER A 179 -1.30 -27.95 21.53
N ILE A 180 -1.15 -27.26 22.66
CA ILE A 180 -0.15 -26.19 22.86
C ILE A 180 1.18 -26.71 23.41
N GLU A 181 1.21 -27.96 23.88
CA GLU A 181 2.44 -28.58 24.40
C GLU A 181 3.39 -28.90 23.24
N PRO A 182 4.66 -28.45 23.30
CA PRO A 182 5.66 -28.78 22.29
C PRO A 182 5.92 -30.28 22.20
N ILE A 183 6.11 -30.78 20.98
CA ILE A 183 6.56 -32.13 20.68
C ILE A 183 7.87 -32.09 19.89
N GLU A 184 8.74 -33.08 20.10
CA GLU A 184 9.97 -33.22 19.30
C GLU A 184 9.69 -34.00 18.00
N TYR A 185 10.05 -33.40 16.86
CA TYR A 185 9.99 -34.03 15.55
C TYR A 185 11.31 -33.72 14.80
N GLU A 186 12.08 -34.76 14.47
CA GLU A 186 13.36 -34.64 13.75
C GLU A 186 14.35 -33.65 14.39
N GLY A 187 14.42 -33.62 15.72
CA GLY A 187 15.29 -32.72 16.47
C GLY A 187 14.80 -31.27 16.57
N LYS A 188 13.56 -30.98 16.14
CA LYS A 188 12.90 -29.67 16.30
C LYS A 188 11.72 -29.79 17.24
N GLN A 189 11.55 -28.77 18.10
CA GLN A 189 10.34 -28.61 18.91
C GLN A 189 9.25 -27.95 18.06
N ILE A 190 8.08 -28.58 17.98
CA ILE A 190 6.92 -28.09 17.24
C ILE A 190 5.73 -28.03 18.19
N ILE A 191 5.02 -26.91 18.21
CA ILE A 191 3.71 -26.81 18.88
C ILE A 191 2.64 -27.19 17.85
N PRO A 192 1.90 -28.30 18.03
CA PRO A 192 0.95 -28.80 17.04
C PRO A 192 -0.09 -27.77 16.60
N LEU A 193 -0.66 -27.00 17.52
CA LEU A 193 -1.64 -25.96 17.20
C LEU A 193 -1.07 -24.84 16.31
N GLN A 194 0.17 -24.42 16.56
CA GLN A 194 0.85 -23.41 15.74
C GLN A 194 1.16 -23.95 14.34
N PHE A 195 1.53 -25.22 14.23
CA PHE A 195 1.72 -25.89 12.95
C PHE A 195 0.39 -26.02 12.18
N LEU A 196 -0.69 -26.41 12.87
CA LEU A 196 -2.03 -26.48 12.30
C LEU A 196 -2.48 -25.12 11.74
N LYS A 197 -2.30 -24.05 12.52
CA LYS A 197 -2.56 -22.67 12.09
C LYS A 197 -1.80 -22.32 10.81
N ALA A 198 -0.55 -22.76 10.68
CA ALA A 198 0.27 -22.48 9.49
C ALA A 198 -0.20 -23.22 8.22
N VAL A 199 -0.92 -24.34 8.35
CA VAL A 199 -1.44 -25.12 7.21
C VAL A 199 -2.90 -24.79 6.86
N LEU A 200 -3.64 -24.14 7.76
CA LEU A 200 -4.99 -23.68 7.48
C LEU A 200 -4.98 -22.46 6.53
N PRO A 201 -6.04 -22.24 5.73
CA PRO A 201 -6.13 -21.05 4.90
C PRO A 201 -6.03 -19.78 5.74
N ASP A 202 -5.33 -18.77 5.22
CA ASP A 202 -5.30 -17.44 5.83
C ASP A 202 -6.75 -16.91 5.94
N PRO A 203 -7.24 -16.54 7.14
CA PRO A 203 -8.57 -15.95 7.32
C PRO A 203 -8.87 -14.79 6.36
N ALA A 204 -7.86 -13.96 6.02
CA ALA A 204 -8.03 -12.86 5.08
C ALA A 204 -8.40 -13.32 3.66
N SER A 205 -7.98 -14.54 3.28
CA SER A 205 -8.29 -15.15 1.99
C SER A 205 -9.73 -15.69 1.88
N LEU A 206 -10.43 -15.85 3.01
CA LEU A 206 -11.79 -16.41 3.05
C LEU A 206 -12.87 -15.38 2.72
N GLY A 207 -12.60 -14.09 2.98
CA GLY A 207 -13.55 -12.99 2.77
C GLY A 207 -14.22 -12.96 1.38
N PRO A 208 -13.45 -12.98 0.27
CA PRO A 208 -14.02 -12.98 -1.08
C PRO A 208 -14.92 -14.18 -1.41
N ARG A 209 -14.78 -15.28 -0.66
CA ARG A 209 -15.47 -16.55 -0.92
C ARG A 209 -16.69 -16.76 -0.02
N THR A 210 -16.78 -16.02 1.07
CA THR A 210 -17.81 -16.23 2.09
C THR A 210 -19.15 -15.69 1.60
N VAL A 211 -20.14 -16.57 1.52
CA VAL A 211 -21.52 -16.25 1.11
C VAL A 211 -22.47 -16.54 2.26
N GLY A 212 -23.39 -15.62 2.52
CA GLY A 212 -24.37 -15.75 3.59
C GLY A 212 -24.40 -14.55 4.53
N LYS A 213 -25.18 -14.67 5.59
CA LYS A 213 -25.45 -13.58 6.53
C LYS A 213 -25.03 -13.96 7.95
N THR A 214 -24.69 -12.96 8.76
CA THR A 214 -24.55 -13.09 10.21
C THR A 214 -25.78 -12.51 10.89
N ASN A 215 -26.10 -13.02 12.09
CA ASN A 215 -27.14 -12.48 12.95
C ASN A 215 -26.63 -12.43 14.39
N ILE A 216 -26.42 -11.22 14.91
CA ILE A 216 -25.96 -10.99 16.28
C ILE A 216 -27.08 -10.31 17.03
N GLY A 217 -27.44 -10.81 18.20
CA GLY A 217 -28.55 -10.27 18.96
C GLY A 217 -28.52 -10.54 20.44
N CYS A 218 -29.42 -9.88 21.15
CA CYS A 218 -29.61 -10.05 22.60
C CYS A 218 -31.10 -10.20 22.90
N ILE A 219 -31.47 -11.32 23.52
CA ILE A 219 -32.81 -11.54 24.08
C ILE A 219 -32.81 -11.09 25.53
N PHE A 220 -33.63 -10.07 25.81
CA PHE A 220 -33.83 -9.51 27.14
C PHE A 220 -35.14 -9.98 27.74
N LYS A 221 -35.14 -10.34 29.02
CA LYS A 221 -36.36 -10.49 29.83
C LYS A 221 -36.25 -9.68 31.11
N GLY A 222 -37.33 -9.04 31.49
CA GLY A 222 -37.38 -8.18 32.67
C GLY A 222 -38.72 -7.51 32.83
N LYS A 223 -38.74 -6.34 33.47
CA LYS A 223 -39.98 -5.61 33.79
C LYS A 223 -40.06 -4.27 33.08
N LYS A 224 -41.27 -3.91 32.65
CA LYS A 224 -41.63 -2.56 32.21
C LYS A 224 -42.99 -2.20 32.77
N ASP A 225 -43.10 -1.07 33.47
CA ASP A 225 -44.32 -0.61 34.13
C ASP A 225 -44.93 -1.69 35.05
N GLY A 226 -44.07 -2.47 35.71
CA GLY A 226 -44.44 -3.57 36.61
C GLY A 226 -44.85 -4.89 35.94
N GLN A 227 -44.89 -4.96 34.60
CA GLN A 227 -45.26 -6.16 33.84
C GLN A 227 -44.04 -6.87 33.25
N ASP A 228 -44.10 -8.20 33.18
CA ASP A 228 -43.06 -9.01 32.54
C ASP A 228 -43.02 -8.75 31.04
N LYS A 229 -41.82 -8.56 30.49
CA LYS A 229 -41.60 -8.28 29.08
C LYS A 229 -40.42 -9.07 28.54
N THR A 230 -40.51 -9.46 27.28
CA THR A 230 -39.40 -10.04 26.50
C THR A 230 -39.15 -9.17 25.28
N TYR A 231 -37.89 -8.90 24.95
CA TYR A 231 -37.51 -8.07 23.81
C TYR A 231 -36.25 -8.64 23.16
N TYR A 232 -36.26 -8.78 21.84
CA TYR A 232 -35.11 -9.22 21.06
C TYR A 232 -34.66 -8.07 20.15
N VAL A 233 -33.40 -7.66 20.30
CA VAL A 233 -32.73 -6.71 19.40
C VAL A 233 -31.56 -7.42 18.75
N TYR A 234 -31.39 -7.20 17.46
CA TYR A 234 -30.39 -7.89 16.68
C TYR A 234 -29.98 -7.05 15.47
N ASN A 235 -28.82 -7.39 14.93
CA ASN A 235 -28.29 -6.89 13.67
C ASN A 235 -28.10 -8.05 12.69
N ILE A 236 -28.29 -7.79 11.40
CA ILE A 236 -28.03 -8.76 10.33
C ILE A 236 -27.07 -8.09 9.35
N CYS A 237 -25.93 -8.73 9.11
CA CYS A 237 -24.95 -8.29 8.11
C CYS A 237 -24.81 -9.35 7.03
N ASP A 238 -24.71 -8.92 5.77
CA ASP A 238 -24.39 -9.80 4.65
C ASP A 238 -22.88 -9.81 4.43
N HIS A 239 -22.26 -11.00 4.43
CA HIS A 239 -20.81 -11.14 4.28
C HIS A 239 -20.30 -10.52 2.99
N GLN A 240 -21.07 -10.64 1.90
CA GLN A 240 -20.68 -10.15 0.59
C GLN A 240 -20.81 -8.63 0.51
N GLU A 241 -21.84 -8.05 1.14
CA GLU A 241 -21.99 -6.60 1.24
C GLU A 241 -20.93 -5.97 2.14
N CYS A 242 -20.70 -6.54 3.32
CA CYS A 242 -19.66 -6.06 4.24
C CYS A 242 -18.24 -6.20 3.64
N PHE A 243 -17.98 -7.26 2.88
CA PHE A 243 -16.70 -7.40 2.17
C PHE A 243 -16.53 -6.36 1.06
N LYS A 244 -17.60 -5.99 0.36
CA LYS A 244 -17.57 -4.88 -0.61
C LYS A 244 -17.32 -3.54 0.07
N GLU A 245 -17.89 -3.30 1.26
CA GLU A 245 -17.74 -2.06 2.03
C GLU A 245 -16.33 -1.89 2.65
N LYS A 246 -15.72 -2.98 3.14
CA LYS A 246 -14.38 -2.98 3.76
C LYS A 246 -13.22 -2.84 2.79
N LYS A 247 -13.46 -2.91 1.47
CA LYS A 247 -12.45 -2.43 0.53
C LYS A 247 -12.22 -0.96 0.86
N PRO A 248 -10.97 -0.51 1.08
CA PRO A 248 -10.71 0.91 1.24
C PRO A 248 -11.44 1.65 0.12
N LYS A 249 -12.01 2.82 0.39
CA LYS A 249 -12.60 3.71 -0.63
C LYS A 249 -11.60 4.13 -1.75
N ASN A 250 -10.42 3.49 -1.82
CA ASN A 250 -9.44 3.49 -2.90
C ASN A 250 -9.44 2.21 -3.77
N ARG A 251 -10.44 1.32 -3.68
CA ARG A 251 -10.74 0.35 -4.74
C ARG A 251 -12.24 0.38 -5.00
N SER A 252 -12.64 1.30 -5.88
CA SER A 252 -14.02 1.41 -6.36
C SER A 252 -14.55 0.04 -6.80
N SER A 253 -15.85 -0.20 -6.61
CA SER A 253 -16.54 -1.23 -7.37
C SER A 253 -16.29 -0.94 -8.85
N PHE A 254 -15.48 -1.78 -9.50
CA PHE A 254 -15.00 -1.59 -10.86
C PHE A 254 -16.21 -1.64 -11.80
N VAL A 255 -16.82 -0.49 -12.05
CA VAL A 255 -17.59 -0.30 -13.28
C VAL A 255 -16.53 -0.39 -14.38
N LYS A 256 -16.45 -1.55 -15.03
CA LYS A 256 -15.63 -1.71 -16.23
C LYS A 256 -16.07 -0.64 -17.22
N MET A 257 -15.22 0.35 -17.44
CA MET A 257 -15.47 1.46 -18.35
C MET A 257 -14.71 1.21 -19.65
N ARG A 258 -15.27 1.69 -20.75
CA ARG A 258 -14.49 1.88 -21.98
C ARG A 258 -13.63 3.13 -21.86
N PHE A 259 -12.55 3.20 -22.63
CA PHE A 259 -11.64 4.36 -22.63
C PHE A 259 -12.36 5.68 -22.89
N GLU A 260 -13.37 5.67 -23.78
CA GLU A 260 -14.16 6.83 -24.14
C GLU A 260 -15.11 7.31 -23.03
N GLN A 261 -15.33 6.48 -22.02
CA GLN A 261 -16.21 6.76 -20.87
C GLN A 261 -15.45 7.32 -19.66
N LEU A 262 -14.12 7.35 -19.71
CA LEU A 262 -13.30 7.90 -18.63
C LEU A 262 -13.59 9.40 -18.43
N PRO A 263 -13.55 9.89 -17.17
CA PRO A 263 -13.67 11.32 -16.90
C PRO A 263 -12.52 12.11 -17.56
N THR A 264 -12.69 13.42 -17.67
CA THR A 264 -11.59 14.33 -18.06
C THR A 264 -11.43 15.45 -17.02
N PRO A 265 -10.18 15.90 -16.77
CA PRO A 265 -8.94 15.31 -17.26
C PRO A 265 -8.60 13.99 -16.53
N CYS A 266 -7.96 13.04 -17.22
CA CYS A 266 -7.57 11.74 -16.65
C CYS A 266 -6.25 11.22 -17.22
N PHE A 267 -5.30 10.89 -16.35
CA PHE A 267 -4.16 10.06 -16.70
C PHE A 267 -4.60 8.61 -16.87
N VAL A 268 -4.14 7.95 -17.92
CA VAL A 268 -4.44 6.54 -18.19
C VAL A 268 -3.13 5.82 -18.42
N VAL A 269 -2.83 4.82 -17.61
CA VAL A 269 -1.66 3.94 -17.79
C VAL A 269 -2.12 2.61 -18.38
N ASP A 270 -1.55 2.22 -19.52
CA ASP A 270 -1.86 0.95 -20.18
C ASP A 270 -0.98 -0.16 -19.62
N GLU A 271 -1.61 -1.10 -18.91
CA GLU A 271 -0.95 -2.22 -18.24
C GLU A 271 -0.21 -3.13 -19.24
N GLY A 272 -0.74 -3.30 -20.45
CA GLY A 272 -0.12 -4.12 -21.49
C GLY A 272 1.15 -3.48 -22.05
N LEU A 273 1.15 -2.14 -22.20
CA LEU A 273 2.34 -1.40 -22.64
C LEU A 273 3.41 -1.35 -21.55
N ILE A 274 3.02 -1.19 -20.28
CA ILE A 274 3.95 -1.35 -19.15
C ILE A 274 4.59 -2.74 -19.15
N GLU A 275 3.79 -3.80 -19.27
CA GLU A 275 4.33 -5.18 -19.30
C GLU A 275 5.27 -5.41 -20.49
N ARG A 276 4.98 -4.83 -21.66
CA ARG A 276 5.87 -4.89 -22.83
C ARG A 276 7.25 -4.30 -22.49
N ASN A 277 7.27 -3.12 -21.88
CA ASN A 277 8.50 -2.44 -21.47
C ASN A 277 9.26 -3.27 -20.43
N LEU A 278 8.56 -3.80 -19.42
CA LEU A 278 9.13 -4.66 -18.38
C LEU A 278 9.75 -5.95 -18.93
N LYS A 279 9.15 -6.55 -19.96
CA LYS A 279 9.73 -7.74 -20.63
C LYS A 279 11.07 -7.43 -21.30
N ILE A 280 11.23 -6.25 -21.89
CA ILE A 280 12.51 -5.82 -22.48
C ILE A 280 13.56 -5.66 -21.39
N LEU A 281 13.23 -4.94 -20.31
CA LEU A 281 14.12 -4.70 -19.17
C LEU A 281 14.54 -6.01 -18.50
N ASN A 282 13.59 -6.89 -18.18
CA ASN A 282 13.89 -8.23 -17.63
C ASN A 282 14.74 -9.04 -18.60
N GLY A 283 14.55 -8.92 -19.92
CA GLY A 283 15.40 -9.56 -20.92
C GLY A 283 16.89 -9.20 -20.77
N VAL A 284 17.20 -7.94 -20.49
CA VAL A 284 18.57 -7.48 -20.21
C VAL A 284 19.09 -8.15 -18.94
N MET A 285 18.30 -8.18 -17.86
CA MET A 285 18.67 -8.83 -16.60
C MET A 285 18.95 -10.33 -16.80
N GLN A 286 18.10 -11.05 -17.52
CA GLN A 286 18.29 -12.49 -17.76
C GLN A 286 19.55 -12.81 -18.57
N ARG A 287 19.93 -11.95 -19.53
CA ARG A 287 21.10 -12.18 -20.40
C ARG A 287 22.44 -11.75 -19.80
N THR A 288 22.41 -10.89 -18.78
CA THR A 288 23.61 -10.28 -18.18
C THR A 288 23.80 -10.58 -16.70
N GLY A 289 22.73 -10.93 -15.98
CA GLY A 289 22.74 -11.02 -14.53
C GLY A 289 22.76 -9.67 -13.80
N ALA A 290 22.71 -8.53 -14.52
CA ALA A 290 22.52 -7.23 -13.88
C ALA A 290 21.15 -7.12 -13.22
N LYS A 291 21.03 -6.19 -12.29
CA LYS A 291 19.79 -5.86 -11.60
C LYS A 291 19.26 -4.52 -12.08
N ILE A 292 17.96 -4.45 -12.32
CA ILE A 292 17.28 -3.22 -12.70
C ILE A 292 16.30 -2.86 -11.60
N VAL A 293 16.41 -1.64 -11.09
CA VAL A 293 15.51 -1.09 -10.08
C VAL A 293 14.75 0.11 -10.65
N LEU A 294 13.48 0.26 -10.32
CA LEU A 294 12.64 1.37 -10.81
C LEU A 294 13.07 2.70 -10.18
N ALA A 295 13.41 3.70 -10.98
CA ALA A 295 13.56 5.06 -10.49
C ALA A 295 12.20 5.75 -10.28
N GLN A 296 11.75 5.77 -9.02
CA GLN A 296 10.42 6.25 -8.62
C GLN A 296 10.17 7.73 -8.97
N LYS A 297 11.24 8.54 -9.00
CA LYS A 297 11.19 9.95 -9.42
C LYS A 297 10.53 10.18 -10.78
N ALA A 298 10.59 9.18 -11.67
CA ALA A 298 10.00 9.26 -13.00
C ALA A 298 8.59 8.67 -13.03
N PHE A 299 8.36 7.58 -12.28
CA PHE A 299 7.10 6.86 -12.26
C PHE A 299 6.90 6.15 -10.92
N SER A 300 5.88 6.55 -10.15
CA SER A 300 5.57 6.00 -8.83
C SER A 300 4.09 5.64 -8.62
N MET A 301 3.42 5.20 -9.69
CA MET A 301 2.04 4.71 -9.61
C MET A 301 2.00 3.33 -8.92
N THR A 302 1.74 3.31 -7.62
CA THR A 302 1.75 2.09 -6.78
C THR A 302 0.84 0.97 -7.28
N THR A 303 -0.25 1.30 -7.98
CA THR A 303 -1.13 0.29 -8.58
C THR A 303 -0.39 -0.62 -9.57
N MET A 304 0.69 -0.14 -10.20
CA MET A 304 1.53 -0.91 -11.11
C MET A 304 2.69 -1.64 -10.40
N TYR A 305 2.95 -1.37 -9.11
CA TYR A 305 4.10 -1.96 -8.41
C TYR A 305 4.05 -3.49 -8.31
N PRO A 306 2.89 -4.14 -8.09
CA PRO A 306 2.81 -5.60 -8.14
C PRO A 306 3.31 -6.16 -9.47
N LEU A 307 2.86 -5.60 -10.59
CA LEU A 307 3.32 -6.01 -11.93
C LEU A 307 4.81 -5.70 -12.11
N ILE A 308 5.28 -4.50 -11.74
CA ILE A 308 6.70 -4.12 -11.88
C ILE A 308 7.61 -5.05 -11.07
N GLY A 309 7.21 -5.39 -9.84
CA GLY A 309 7.95 -6.27 -8.93
C GLY A 309 7.99 -7.74 -9.37
N GLU A 310 7.16 -8.16 -10.33
CA GLU A 310 7.30 -9.47 -10.99
C GLU A 310 8.51 -9.52 -11.93
N TYR A 311 8.96 -8.38 -12.46
CA TYR A 311 10.01 -8.29 -13.49
C TYR A 311 11.31 -7.66 -12.98
N LEU A 312 11.22 -6.60 -12.17
CA LEU A 312 12.37 -5.81 -11.73
C LEU A 312 12.89 -6.27 -10.36
N SER A 313 14.14 -5.93 -10.05
CA SER A 313 14.81 -6.29 -8.80
C SER A 313 14.38 -5.44 -7.60
N GLY A 314 13.78 -4.28 -7.84
CA GLY A 314 13.47 -3.34 -6.77
C GLY A 314 13.14 -1.93 -7.24
N ALA A 315 13.30 -0.97 -6.34
CA ALA A 315 13.12 0.45 -6.58
C ALA A 315 14.33 1.24 -6.06
N THR A 316 14.57 2.40 -6.69
CA THR A 316 15.47 3.42 -6.16
C THR A 316 14.67 4.66 -5.75
N ALA A 317 15.16 5.35 -4.74
CA ALA A 317 14.49 6.44 -4.05
C ALA A 317 15.44 7.61 -3.82
N SER A 318 14.89 8.82 -3.90
CA SER A 318 15.61 10.09 -3.73
C SER A 318 15.52 10.68 -2.30
N GLY A 319 14.82 9.99 -1.40
CA GLY A 319 14.57 10.41 -0.03
C GLY A 319 13.60 9.50 0.71
N LEU A 320 13.19 9.91 1.92
CA LEU A 320 12.41 9.07 2.84
C LEU A 320 11.09 8.56 2.25
N TYR A 321 10.27 9.44 1.66
CA TYR A 321 8.93 9.03 1.21
C TYR A 321 8.97 8.08 0.00
N GLU A 322 9.88 8.26 -0.95
CA GLU A 322 10.06 7.27 -2.02
C GLU A 322 10.63 5.96 -1.48
N ALA A 323 11.55 6.01 -0.51
CA ALA A 323 12.09 4.80 0.10
C ALA A 323 10.98 4.01 0.81
N ARG A 324 10.10 4.73 1.54
CA ARG A 324 8.95 4.13 2.21
C ARG A 324 7.94 3.55 1.22
N LEU A 325 7.65 4.27 0.14
CA LEU A 325 6.76 3.80 -0.92
C LEU A 325 7.27 2.50 -1.56
N GLY A 326 8.56 2.44 -1.92
CA GLY A 326 9.18 1.24 -2.48
C GLY A 326 9.17 0.06 -1.50
N HIS A 327 9.44 0.32 -0.22
CA HIS A 327 9.41 -0.70 0.83
C HIS A 327 8.01 -1.26 1.08
N GLU A 328 7.01 -0.39 1.26
CA GLU A 328 5.63 -0.77 1.62
C GLU A 328 4.88 -1.40 0.43
N GLU A 329 5.05 -0.88 -0.78
CA GLU A 329 4.17 -1.21 -1.92
C GLU A 329 4.83 -2.16 -2.94
N MET A 330 6.17 -2.24 -3.00
CA MET A 330 6.88 -3.16 -3.90
C MET A 330 7.53 -4.34 -3.14
N GLY A 331 8.08 -4.12 -1.95
CA GLY A 331 8.64 -5.18 -1.10
C GLY A 331 9.84 -5.93 -1.72
N LYS A 332 10.66 -5.20 -2.50
CA LYS A 332 11.87 -5.70 -3.19
C LYS A 332 13.10 -4.89 -2.74
N GLU A 333 14.23 -5.00 -3.44
CA GLU A 333 15.41 -4.20 -3.08
C GLU A 333 15.08 -2.70 -3.11
N ASN A 334 15.58 -1.97 -2.12
CA ASN A 334 15.32 -0.56 -1.95
C ASN A 334 16.64 0.23 -1.86
N HIS A 335 16.97 0.93 -2.92
CA HIS A 335 18.19 1.72 -3.04
C HIS A 335 17.87 3.19 -2.76
N VAL A 336 18.60 3.84 -1.85
CA VAL A 336 18.32 5.23 -1.50
C VAL A 336 19.54 6.09 -1.80
N PHE A 337 19.32 7.14 -2.57
CA PHE A 337 20.30 8.20 -2.84
C PHE A 337 19.70 9.55 -2.48
N ALA A 338 20.39 10.36 -1.69
CA ALA A 338 20.04 11.76 -1.49
C ALA A 338 21.26 12.66 -1.69
N PRO A 339 21.10 13.89 -2.24
CA PRO A 339 22.17 14.89 -2.26
C PRO A 339 22.71 15.18 -0.86
N ALA A 340 21.82 15.16 0.14
CA ALA A 340 22.15 15.22 1.55
C ALA A 340 21.03 14.54 2.35
N TYR A 341 21.41 13.66 3.28
CA TYR A 341 20.51 13.05 4.24
C TYR A 341 20.33 13.98 5.44
N ARG A 342 19.12 13.96 6.01
CA ARG A 342 18.80 14.68 7.24
C ARG A 342 18.97 13.78 8.45
N GLU A 343 19.37 14.37 9.58
CA GLU A 343 19.56 13.61 10.82
C GLU A 343 18.25 13.06 11.39
N ASP A 344 17.13 13.75 11.17
CA ASP A 344 15.80 13.35 11.64
C ASP A 344 15.15 12.26 10.77
N GLU A 345 15.69 11.97 9.59
CA GLU A 345 15.14 10.98 8.65
C GLU A 345 16.03 9.75 8.47
N ILE A 346 17.35 9.88 8.71
CA ILE A 346 18.32 8.84 8.35
C ILE A 346 18.05 7.50 9.02
N ASP A 347 17.62 7.50 10.29
CA ASP A 347 17.38 6.25 11.01
C ASP A 347 16.18 5.47 10.44
N GLU A 348 15.13 6.17 9.96
CA GLU A 348 14.01 5.54 9.26
C GLU A 348 14.44 5.04 7.88
N ILE A 349 15.15 5.85 7.11
CA ILE A 349 15.71 5.45 5.80
C ILE A 349 16.54 4.17 5.92
N LEU A 350 17.43 4.10 6.90
CA LEU A 350 18.28 2.92 7.13
C LEU A 350 17.46 1.68 7.49
N SER A 351 16.32 1.83 8.16
CA SER A 351 15.45 0.71 8.53
C SER A 351 14.73 0.07 7.35
N ILE A 352 14.52 0.82 6.26
CA ILE A 352 13.73 0.41 5.08
C ILE A 352 14.55 0.25 3.79
N SER A 353 15.83 0.67 3.79
CA SER A 353 16.76 0.55 2.66
C SER A 353 17.58 -0.73 2.69
N ASP A 354 18.04 -1.20 1.53
CA ASP A 354 19.09 -2.22 1.40
C ASP A 354 20.44 -1.60 1.03
N HIS A 355 20.40 -0.60 0.14
CA HIS A 355 21.54 0.20 -0.28
C HIS A 355 21.34 1.66 0.10
N ILE A 356 22.38 2.29 0.64
CA ILE A 356 22.41 3.73 0.87
C ILE A 356 23.61 4.35 0.16
N ILE A 357 23.34 5.29 -0.75
CA ILE A 357 24.33 5.96 -1.58
C ILE A 357 24.51 7.39 -1.09
N PHE A 358 25.73 7.72 -0.69
CA PHE A 358 26.09 9.08 -0.27
C PHE A 358 26.57 9.91 -1.45
N ASN A 359 26.17 11.18 -1.49
CA ASN A 359 26.57 12.11 -2.55
C ASN A 359 27.99 12.67 -2.38
N SER A 360 28.50 12.73 -1.14
CA SER A 360 29.78 13.36 -0.81
C SER A 360 30.48 12.68 0.37
N PHE A 361 31.79 12.88 0.50
CA PHE A 361 32.58 12.36 1.63
C PHE A 361 32.12 12.92 2.98
N SER A 362 31.64 14.16 3.04
CA SER A 362 31.13 14.74 4.29
C SER A 362 29.88 13.98 4.79
N GLN A 363 28.96 13.63 3.90
CA GLN A 363 27.78 12.81 4.24
C GLN A 363 28.18 11.38 4.60
N LEU A 364 29.15 10.82 3.87
CA LEU A 364 29.72 9.50 4.15
C LEU A 364 30.33 9.44 5.56
N GLU A 365 31.23 10.36 5.91
CA GLU A 365 31.85 10.43 7.25
C GLU A 365 30.79 10.54 8.36
N LYS A 366 29.74 11.32 8.11
CA LYS A 366 28.66 11.56 9.08
C LYS A 366 27.80 10.33 9.34
N PHE A 367 27.45 9.56 8.31
CA PHE A 367 26.40 8.54 8.41
C PHE A 367 26.85 7.11 8.10
N LYS A 368 28.04 6.88 7.54
CA LYS A 368 28.58 5.53 7.23
C LYS A 368 28.54 4.60 8.44
N GLY A 369 28.96 5.08 9.61
CA GLY A 369 28.96 4.28 10.84
C GLY A 369 27.57 3.75 11.19
N LYS A 370 26.53 4.59 11.12
CA LYS A 370 25.14 4.18 11.33
C LYS A 370 24.67 3.19 10.27
N ALA A 371 24.98 3.44 9.00
CA ALA A 371 24.58 2.57 7.90
C ALA A 371 25.17 1.16 8.03
N LEU A 372 26.45 1.06 8.38
CA LEU A 372 27.12 -0.21 8.63
C LEU A 372 26.55 -0.94 9.85
N GLN A 373 26.28 -0.22 10.95
CA GLN A 373 25.63 -0.79 12.14
C GLN A 373 24.23 -1.33 11.83
N ALA A 374 23.50 -0.67 10.93
CA ALA A 374 22.20 -1.13 10.46
C ALA A 374 22.30 -2.28 9.44
N GLY A 375 23.50 -2.69 9.02
CA GLY A 375 23.72 -3.77 8.05
C GLY A 375 23.45 -3.39 6.59
N ARG A 376 23.51 -2.09 6.24
CA ARG A 376 23.20 -1.60 4.89
C ARG A 376 24.43 -1.59 3.99
N LYS A 377 24.23 -1.84 2.69
CA LYS A 377 25.28 -1.66 1.68
C LYS A 377 25.53 -0.18 1.44
N VAL A 378 26.73 0.28 1.79
CA VAL A 378 27.12 1.68 1.64
C VAL A 378 27.73 1.91 0.27
N GLY A 379 27.24 2.92 -0.44
CA GLY A 379 27.77 3.38 -1.72
C GLY A 379 28.17 4.85 -1.71
N LEU A 380 29.01 5.23 -2.66
CA LEU A 380 29.40 6.63 -2.91
C LEU A 380 29.06 7.01 -4.36
N ARG A 381 28.34 8.11 -4.55
CA ARG A 381 28.13 8.68 -5.88
C ARG A 381 29.42 9.37 -6.35
N ILE A 382 29.89 9.00 -7.53
CA ILE A 382 31.04 9.61 -8.21
C ILE A 382 30.57 10.50 -9.36
N ASN A 383 31.40 11.49 -9.71
CA ASN A 383 31.22 12.35 -10.86
C ASN A 383 32.38 12.13 -11.84
N PRO A 384 32.17 11.46 -12.98
CA PRO A 384 33.21 11.28 -14.00
C PRO A 384 33.53 12.55 -14.79
N GLU A 385 32.77 13.64 -14.59
CA GLU A 385 32.87 14.90 -15.33
C GLU A 385 32.92 14.65 -16.85
N CYS A 386 32.05 13.74 -17.30
CA CYS A 386 31.87 13.37 -18.68
C CYS A 386 30.40 13.56 -19.01
N SER A 387 30.10 14.62 -19.74
CA SER A 387 28.75 14.91 -20.24
C SER A 387 28.68 14.53 -21.70
N THR A 388 27.62 13.83 -22.05
CA THR A 388 27.22 13.52 -23.43
C THR A 388 25.93 14.22 -23.79
N GLN A 389 25.33 14.99 -22.88
CA GLN A 389 24.04 15.66 -23.11
C GLN A 389 24.22 16.88 -24.02
N GLU A 390 23.34 17.03 -25.01
CA GLU A 390 23.29 18.20 -25.88
C GLU A 390 22.02 19.01 -25.61
N GLY A 391 22.14 20.33 -25.42
CA GLY A 391 20.98 21.24 -25.33
C GLY A 391 20.20 21.26 -24.01
N HIS A 392 20.60 20.49 -22.99
CA HIS A 392 19.86 20.31 -21.73
C HIS A 392 20.70 20.45 -20.46
N GLU A 393 21.56 21.48 -20.37
CA GLU A 393 22.51 21.69 -19.26
C GLU A 393 21.86 21.68 -17.86
N ILE A 394 20.57 22.05 -17.73
CA ILE A 394 19.87 22.08 -16.45
C ILE A 394 19.68 20.69 -15.80
N TYR A 395 19.67 19.63 -16.61
CA TYR A 395 19.52 18.23 -16.16
C TYR A 395 20.81 17.42 -16.31
N ASP A 396 21.91 18.05 -16.70
CA ASP A 396 23.21 17.41 -16.80
C ASP A 396 23.89 17.33 -15.41
N PRO A 397 24.01 16.12 -14.83
CA PRO A 397 24.62 15.93 -13.52
C PRO A 397 26.15 16.06 -13.55
N CYS A 398 26.77 16.17 -14.73
CA CYS A 398 28.19 16.43 -14.93
C CYS A 398 28.49 17.87 -15.37
N ALA A 399 27.46 18.72 -15.56
CA ALA A 399 27.65 20.11 -15.94
C ALA A 399 28.52 20.88 -14.91
N PRO A 400 29.27 21.91 -15.34
CA PRO A 400 29.99 22.79 -14.44
C PRO A 400 29.09 23.36 -13.35
N GLY A 401 29.50 23.21 -12.08
CA GLY A 401 28.69 23.64 -10.93
C GLY A 401 27.66 22.60 -10.46
N SER A 402 27.61 21.41 -11.05
CA SER A 402 26.80 20.31 -10.56
C SER A 402 27.12 19.98 -9.10
N ARG A 403 26.05 19.76 -8.32
CA ARG A 403 26.12 19.36 -6.90
C ARG A 403 26.23 17.86 -6.68
N PHE A 404 26.36 17.07 -7.74
CA PHE A 404 26.19 15.62 -7.70
C PHE A 404 27.52 14.87 -7.83
N GLY A 405 27.77 14.01 -6.84
CA GLY A 405 28.89 13.07 -6.82
C GLY A 405 30.25 13.67 -6.48
N ALA A 406 31.14 12.83 -5.95
CA ALA A 406 32.53 13.17 -5.71
C ALA A 406 33.34 13.12 -7.03
N LYS A 407 34.04 14.20 -7.33
CA LYS A 407 34.99 14.26 -8.45
C LYS A 407 36.30 13.55 -8.10
N GLN A 408 37.11 13.26 -9.12
CA GLN A 408 38.43 12.65 -8.93
C GLN A 408 39.38 13.57 -8.13
N GLU A 409 39.35 14.89 -8.39
CA GLU A 409 40.21 15.88 -7.71
C GLU A 409 39.98 15.94 -6.18
N ASP A 410 38.74 15.69 -5.75
CA ASP A 410 38.32 15.72 -4.36
C ASP A 410 38.21 14.32 -3.73
N PHE A 411 38.71 13.28 -4.41
CA PHE A 411 38.46 11.90 -4.03
C PHE A 411 39.32 11.45 -2.84
N ARG A 412 38.67 11.16 -1.72
CA ARG A 412 39.29 10.76 -0.44
C ARG A 412 39.34 9.25 -0.28
N ALA A 413 40.29 8.61 -0.95
CA ALA A 413 40.45 7.16 -0.97
C ALA A 413 40.61 6.54 0.42
N GLU A 414 41.17 7.28 1.39
CA GLU A 414 41.34 6.85 2.77
C GLU A 414 40.02 6.61 3.52
N LEU A 415 38.90 7.11 3.00
CA LEU A 415 37.57 6.95 3.62
C LEU A 415 36.74 5.79 3.07
N LEU A 416 37.27 5.05 2.09
CA LEU A 416 36.55 3.99 1.39
C LEU A 416 36.36 2.71 2.21
N GLU A 417 37.02 2.57 3.37
CA GLU A 417 36.77 1.43 4.26
C GLU A 417 35.28 1.35 4.62
N GLY A 418 34.63 0.22 4.31
CA GLY A 418 33.20 0.01 4.49
C GLY A 418 32.30 0.55 3.36
N VAL A 419 32.86 1.16 2.31
CA VAL A 419 32.15 1.46 1.07
C VAL A 419 32.20 0.24 0.16
N SER A 420 31.04 -0.31 -0.16
CA SER A 420 30.88 -1.54 -0.94
C SER A 420 30.59 -1.31 -2.42
N GLY A 421 30.24 -0.08 -2.84
CA GLY A 421 29.98 0.19 -4.24
C GLY A 421 30.05 1.65 -4.65
N LEU A 422 30.13 1.85 -5.96
CA LEU A 422 30.11 3.17 -6.58
C LEU A 422 28.85 3.35 -7.40
N HIS A 423 28.34 4.58 -7.43
CA HIS A 423 27.18 4.94 -8.23
C HIS A 423 27.53 6.13 -9.11
N PHE A 424 27.10 6.13 -10.37
CA PHE A 424 27.10 7.33 -11.21
C PHE A 424 25.78 7.41 -11.96
N HIS A 425 25.42 8.63 -12.36
CA HIS A 425 24.27 8.87 -13.21
C HIS A 425 24.63 10.11 -14.02
N THR A 426 24.80 9.93 -15.33
CA THR A 426 25.21 10.97 -16.29
C THR A 426 24.19 11.19 -17.41
N LEU A 427 23.37 10.18 -17.68
CA LEU A 427 22.51 10.15 -18.84
C LEU A 427 21.14 10.80 -18.60
N CYS A 428 20.56 11.34 -19.67
CA CYS A 428 19.17 11.77 -19.74
C CYS A 428 18.63 11.51 -21.16
N GLN A 429 17.66 10.59 -21.30
CA GLN A 429 17.03 10.23 -22.59
C GLN A 429 18.00 9.71 -23.67
N GLN A 430 19.05 9.01 -23.26
CA GLN A 430 20.21 8.68 -24.09
C GLN A 430 20.32 7.19 -24.43
N ASN A 431 21.17 6.89 -25.41
CA ASN A 431 21.41 5.53 -25.93
C ASN A 431 22.67 4.93 -25.26
N SER A 432 23.03 3.69 -25.61
CA SER A 432 24.08 2.95 -24.92
C SER A 432 25.51 3.34 -25.30
N ASP A 433 25.74 4.08 -26.39
CA ASP A 433 27.01 4.74 -26.71
C ASP A 433 27.37 5.87 -25.74
N ASP A 434 26.36 6.60 -25.27
CA ASP A 434 26.57 7.62 -24.23
C ASP A 434 27.02 6.99 -22.91
N LEU A 435 26.44 5.84 -22.55
CA LEU A 435 26.89 5.02 -21.42
C LEU A 435 28.33 4.55 -21.63
N GLU A 436 28.66 4.02 -22.81
CA GLU A 436 30.00 3.52 -23.12
C GLU A 436 31.05 4.64 -22.98
N THR A 437 30.75 5.83 -23.52
CA THR A 437 31.56 7.04 -23.34
C THR A 437 31.77 7.37 -21.86
N THR A 438 30.68 7.41 -21.08
CA THR A 438 30.76 7.68 -19.65
C THR A 438 31.57 6.62 -18.90
N LEU A 439 31.37 5.34 -19.22
CA LEU A 439 32.09 4.23 -18.57
C LEU A 439 33.59 4.30 -18.82
N ASN A 440 34.01 4.71 -20.02
CA ASN A 440 35.43 4.96 -20.29
C ASN A 440 36.00 6.03 -19.34
N ALA A 441 35.27 7.12 -19.11
CA ALA A 441 35.68 8.16 -18.16
C ALA A 441 35.65 7.67 -16.70
N VAL A 442 34.67 6.83 -16.32
CA VAL A 442 34.63 6.19 -15.00
C VAL A 442 35.85 5.29 -14.78
N GLU A 443 36.23 4.47 -15.76
CA GLU A 443 37.42 3.62 -15.64
C GLU A 443 38.72 4.42 -15.64
N GLU A 444 38.82 5.48 -16.45
CA GLU A 444 39.98 6.37 -16.46
C GLU A 444 40.18 7.03 -15.10
N LYS A 445 39.11 7.58 -14.52
CA LYS A 445 39.20 8.41 -13.31
C LYS A 445 39.10 7.62 -12.01
N PHE A 446 38.29 6.57 -11.98
CA PHE A 446 37.96 5.81 -10.77
C PHE A 446 38.28 4.32 -10.84
N GLY A 447 38.77 3.83 -11.99
CA GLY A 447 38.99 2.40 -12.23
C GLY A 447 39.96 1.73 -11.27
N GLN A 448 40.87 2.48 -10.63
CA GLN A 448 41.79 1.93 -9.63
C GLN A 448 41.09 1.48 -8.33
N TRP A 449 39.89 1.99 -8.04
CA TRP A 449 39.12 1.60 -6.84
C TRP A 449 38.01 0.60 -7.14
N LEU A 450 37.70 0.32 -8.41
CA LEU A 450 36.68 -0.67 -8.78
C LEU A 450 36.98 -2.10 -8.28
N PRO A 451 38.24 -2.61 -8.27
CA PRO A 451 38.52 -3.97 -7.81
C PRO A 451 38.22 -4.26 -6.32
N GLN A 452 38.05 -3.22 -5.49
CA GLN A 452 37.69 -3.38 -4.08
C GLN A 452 36.19 -3.18 -3.81
N MET A 453 35.39 -2.91 -4.84
CA MET A 453 33.94 -2.77 -4.74
C MET A 453 33.25 -4.12 -5.01
N GLU A 454 32.06 -4.29 -4.45
CA GLU A 454 31.17 -5.43 -4.70
C GLU A 454 30.19 -5.12 -5.85
N TRP A 455 29.80 -3.85 -6.00
CA TRP A 455 28.80 -3.44 -6.98
C TRP A 455 29.06 -2.06 -7.59
N ILE A 456 28.52 -1.85 -8.78
CA ILE A 456 28.48 -0.55 -9.45
C ILE A 456 27.07 -0.28 -10.00
N ASN A 457 26.59 0.94 -9.82
CA ASN A 457 25.28 1.36 -10.29
C ASN A 457 25.45 2.44 -11.37
N PHE A 458 24.92 2.18 -12.57
CA PHE A 458 25.01 3.06 -13.74
C PHE A 458 23.95 4.18 -13.74
N GLY A 459 23.06 4.17 -12.74
CA GLY A 459 21.99 5.14 -12.62
C GLY A 459 20.92 4.96 -13.69
N GLY A 460 20.15 6.02 -13.92
CA GLY A 460 19.10 6.08 -14.94
C GLY A 460 19.51 6.83 -16.20
N GLY A 461 18.49 7.27 -16.97
CA GLY A 461 18.68 8.02 -18.23
C GLY A 461 18.82 7.13 -19.47
N HIS A 462 18.88 5.82 -19.28
CA HIS A 462 18.85 4.82 -20.34
C HIS A 462 17.44 4.69 -20.93
N HIS A 463 17.27 4.98 -22.21
CA HIS A 463 16.03 4.78 -22.97
C HIS A 463 15.86 3.34 -23.49
N ILE A 464 16.09 2.34 -22.62
CA ILE A 464 16.23 0.93 -23.00
C ILE A 464 15.05 0.40 -23.83
N THR A 465 13.85 0.93 -23.62
CA THR A 465 12.60 0.50 -24.27
C THR A 465 12.22 1.34 -25.48
N ARG A 466 13.07 2.28 -25.89
CA ARG A 466 12.96 3.01 -27.15
C ARG A 466 13.33 2.07 -28.30
N GLU A 467 12.72 2.27 -29.47
CA GLU A 467 12.84 1.35 -30.61
C GLU A 467 14.27 1.22 -31.15
N ASP A 468 15.03 2.31 -31.15
CA ASP A 468 16.41 2.41 -31.66
C ASP A 468 17.49 2.19 -30.58
N TYR A 469 17.12 1.78 -29.35
CA TYR A 469 18.11 1.58 -28.29
C TYR A 469 18.99 0.35 -28.57
N ASP A 470 20.32 0.54 -28.54
CA ASP A 470 21.29 -0.53 -28.80
C ASP A 470 21.51 -1.37 -27.53
N ILE A 471 20.60 -2.34 -27.33
CA ILE A 471 20.63 -3.30 -26.23
C ILE A 471 21.92 -4.15 -26.25
N PRO A 472 22.39 -4.72 -27.39
CA PRO A 472 23.65 -5.46 -27.41
C PRO A 472 24.85 -4.67 -26.87
N ARG A 473 24.98 -3.37 -27.19
CA ARG A 473 26.04 -2.52 -26.61
C ARG A 473 25.85 -2.30 -25.11
N LEU A 474 24.63 -2.12 -24.62
CA LEU A 474 24.35 -2.06 -23.18
C LEU A 474 24.81 -3.33 -22.46
N GLU A 475 24.49 -4.49 -23.02
CA GLU A 475 24.90 -5.78 -22.46
C GLU A 475 26.42 -5.95 -22.44
N ALA A 476 27.12 -5.47 -23.46
CA ALA A 476 28.57 -5.45 -23.51
C ALA A 476 29.16 -4.53 -22.42
N CYS A 477 28.57 -3.35 -22.19
CA CYS A 477 28.96 -2.44 -21.11
C CYS A 477 28.81 -3.06 -19.73
N ILE A 478 27.70 -3.76 -19.48
CA ILE A 478 27.43 -4.49 -18.24
C ILE A 478 28.48 -5.59 -18.04
N LYS A 479 28.65 -6.46 -19.04
CA LYS A 479 29.60 -7.59 -18.97
C LYS A 479 31.04 -7.13 -18.79
N ARG A 480 31.43 -6.02 -19.41
CA ARG A 480 32.76 -5.40 -19.22
C ARG A 480 33.05 -5.13 -17.73
N MET A 481 32.10 -4.58 -16.98
CA MET A 481 32.30 -4.31 -15.55
C MET A 481 32.30 -5.58 -14.71
N GLN A 482 31.43 -6.55 -15.05
CA GLN A 482 31.36 -7.84 -14.37
C GLN A 482 32.65 -8.66 -14.57
N GLU A 483 33.14 -8.78 -15.81
CA GLU A 483 34.27 -9.63 -16.17
C GLU A 483 35.61 -9.01 -15.75
N LYS A 484 35.78 -7.69 -15.89
CA LYS A 484 37.05 -7.01 -15.59
C LYS A 484 37.23 -6.78 -14.09
N TYR A 485 36.15 -6.50 -13.36
CA TYR A 485 36.22 -6.06 -11.96
C TYR A 485 35.45 -6.95 -10.99
N GLY A 486 34.68 -7.95 -11.46
CA GLY A 486 33.90 -8.84 -10.59
C GLY A 486 32.65 -8.20 -9.98
N LEU A 487 32.16 -7.09 -10.55
CA LEU A 487 31.12 -6.25 -9.95
C LEU A 487 29.71 -6.77 -10.25
N GLU A 488 28.81 -6.71 -9.26
CA GLU A 488 27.37 -6.72 -9.50
C GLU A 488 26.95 -5.37 -10.11
N VAL A 489 26.21 -5.39 -11.22
CA VAL A 489 25.83 -4.18 -11.96
C VAL A 489 24.36 -3.86 -11.75
N TYR A 490 24.07 -2.61 -11.40
CA TYR A 490 22.74 -2.05 -11.24
C TYR A 490 22.44 -0.99 -12.31
N LEU A 491 21.18 -0.92 -12.74
CA LEU A 491 20.64 0.19 -13.53
C LEU A 491 19.33 0.69 -12.90
N GLU A 492 19.07 1.98 -13.07
CA GLU A 492 17.91 2.67 -12.48
C GLU A 492 17.02 3.38 -13.52
N PRO A 493 16.52 2.68 -14.56
CA PRO A 493 15.59 3.28 -15.50
C PRO A 493 14.28 3.66 -14.79
N GLY A 494 13.87 4.91 -14.97
CA GLY A 494 12.53 5.37 -14.61
C GLY A 494 11.65 5.45 -15.85
N GLU A 495 12.02 6.35 -16.76
CA GLU A 495 11.32 6.57 -18.03
C GLU A 495 11.16 5.31 -18.88
N ALA A 496 12.22 4.50 -19.04
CA ALA A 496 12.11 3.28 -19.84
C ALA A 496 11.08 2.27 -19.29
N VAL A 497 10.67 2.35 -18.02
CA VAL A 497 9.58 1.51 -17.48
C VAL A 497 8.24 1.93 -18.06
N ALA A 498 7.96 3.23 -18.16
CA ALA A 498 6.66 3.77 -18.55
C ALA A 498 6.62 4.47 -19.92
N LEU A 499 7.72 4.39 -20.69
CA LEU A 499 7.85 5.00 -22.03
C LEU A 499 6.71 4.58 -22.95
N ASN A 500 5.99 5.57 -23.49
CA ASN A 500 4.84 5.38 -24.38
C ASN A 500 3.71 4.52 -23.78
N ALA A 501 3.62 4.40 -22.45
CA ALA A 501 2.61 3.59 -21.77
C ALA A 501 1.56 4.43 -21.01
N GLY A 502 1.72 5.75 -20.99
CA GLY A 502 0.83 6.68 -20.31
C GLY A 502 0.19 7.71 -21.24
N PHE A 503 -1.05 8.05 -20.96
CA PHE A 503 -1.84 9.01 -21.72
C PHE A 503 -2.47 10.04 -20.78
N LEU A 504 -2.72 11.25 -21.27
CA LEU A 504 -3.55 12.25 -20.60
C LEU A 504 -4.73 12.60 -21.50
N VAL A 505 -5.93 12.22 -21.06
CA VAL A 505 -7.17 12.50 -21.76
C VAL A 505 -7.77 13.79 -21.22
N THR A 506 -8.16 14.69 -22.10
CA THR A 506 -8.71 16.01 -21.79
C THR A 506 -9.83 16.36 -22.76
N SER A 507 -10.70 17.30 -22.38
CA SER A 507 -11.76 17.82 -23.24
C SER A 507 -11.53 19.28 -23.61
N VAL A 508 -11.91 19.65 -24.83
CA VAL A 508 -11.96 21.06 -25.26
C VAL A 508 -13.14 21.75 -24.57
N LEU A 509 -12.87 22.82 -23.84
CA LEU A 509 -13.86 23.61 -23.10
C LEU A 509 -14.38 24.79 -23.91
N ASP A 510 -13.49 25.54 -24.56
CA ASP A 510 -13.84 26.78 -25.24
C ASP A 510 -12.82 27.15 -26.32
N PHE A 511 -13.14 28.14 -27.14
CA PHE A 511 -12.25 28.68 -28.17
C PHE A 511 -12.06 30.19 -28.04
N HIS A 512 -10.86 30.63 -28.37
CA HIS A 512 -10.55 32.05 -28.51
C HIS A 512 -9.79 32.30 -29.81
N LYS A 513 -9.74 33.56 -30.26
CA LYS A 513 -8.95 33.96 -31.43
C LYS A 513 -8.14 35.20 -31.12
N ASN A 514 -6.82 35.07 -31.23
CA ASN A 514 -5.88 36.18 -31.09
C ASN A 514 -4.66 35.92 -31.98
N GLY A 515 -4.67 36.46 -33.20
CA GLY A 515 -3.65 36.18 -34.22
C GLY A 515 -3.67 34.76 -34.80
N MET A 516 -4.13 33.78 -34.02
CA MET A 516 -4.38 32.39 -34.38
C MET A 516 -5.62 31.87 -33.63
N ASP A 517 -6.11 30.70 -34.01
CA ASP A 517 -7.17 30.00 -33.29
C ASP A 517 -6.58 29.31 -32.04
N ILE A 518 -7.30 29.39 -30.92
CA ILE A 518 -6.86 28.90 -29.60
C ILE A 518 -7.97 28.02 -29.05
N ALA A 519 -7.62 26.82 -28.56
CA ALA A 519 -8.54 25.94 -27.86
C ALA A 519 -8.13 25.83 -26.38
N ILE A 520 -9.09 26.05 -25.49
CA ILE A 520 -8.89 25.94 -24.03
C ILE A 520 -9.32 24.55 -23.58
N LEU A 521 -8.45 23.85 -22.87
CA LEU A 521 -8.66 22.48 -22.42
C LEU A 521 -8.98 22.41 -20.93
N ASP A 522 -9.61 21.32 -20.49
CA ASP A 522 -9.86 21.05 -19.06
C ASP A 522 -8.63 20.56 -18.29
N THR A 523 -7.45 20.55 -18.93
CA THR A 523 -6.14 20.28 -18.33
C THR A 523 -5.26 21.54 -18.28
N SER A 524 -4.01 21.41 -17.81
CA SER A 524 -3.05 22.52 -17.69
C SER A 524 -1.62 22.02 -17.89
N ALA A 525 -0.83 22.75 -18.67
CA ALA A 525 0.61 22.53 -18.77
C ALA A 525 1.26 22.78 -17.40
N THR A 526 0.94 23.89 -16.75
CA THR A 526 1.51 24.24 -15.43
C THR A 526 1.18 23.24 -14.33
N CYS A 527 -0.06 22.74 -14.29
CA CYS A 527 -0.51 21.91 -13.17
C CYS A 527 -0.30 20.42 -13.43
N HIS A 528 -0.51 19.96 -14.67
CA HIS A 528 -0.63 18.54 -14.99
C HIS A 528 0.51 18.02 -15.89
N MET A 529 1.20 18.90 -16.62
CA MET A 529 2.30 18.53 -17.51
C MET A 529 3.49 19.49 -17.33
N PRO A 530 3.99 19.70 -16.10
CA PRO A 530 4.92 20.79 -15.79
C PRO A 530 6.19 20.76 -16.65
N ASP A 531 6.63 19.59 -17.10
CA ASP A 531 7.79 19.46 -18.01
C ASP A 531 7.61 20.14 -19.36
N VAL A 532 6.38 20.32 -19.83
CA VAL A 532 6.10 21.13 -21.03
C VAL A 532 6.63 22.57 -20.87
N LEU A 533 6.76 23.04 -19.62
CA LEU A 533 7.28 24.36 -19.29
C LEU A 533 8.70 24.32 -18.71
N GLU A 534 9.00 23.36 -17.84
CA GLU A 534 10.30 23.23 -17.17
C GLU A 534 11.39 22.71 -18.12
N MET A 535 11.01 21.84 -19.07
CA MET A 535 11.87 21.28 -20.11
C MET A 535 11.13 21.37 -21.45
N PRO A 536 11.02 22.57 -22.05
CA PRO A 536 10.06 22.83 -23.12
C PRO A 536 10.10 21.78 -24.23
N TYR A 537 9.04 20.99 -24.30
CA TYR A 537 8.79 20.00 -25.34
C TYR A 537 7.32 20.08 -25.75
N ARG A 538 7.01 19.58 -26.95
CA ARG A 538 5.64 19.46 -27.42
C ARG A 538 5.20 18.01 -27.24
N PRO A 539 4.28 17.70 -26.30
CA PRO A 539 3.77 16.35 -26.14
C PRO A 539 3.19 15.78 -27.43
N PRO A 540 3.44 14.50 -27.76
CA PRO A 540 2.73 13.86 -28.85
C PRO A 540 1.22 13.84 -28.54
N LEU A 541 0.40 14.08 -29.55
CA LEU A 541 -1.06 14.16 -29.43
C LEU A 541 -1.70 13.34 -30.53
N ILE A 542 -2.47 12.32 -30.14
CA ILE A 542 -3.09 11.36 -31.07
C ILE A 542 -3.97 12.10 -32.09
N GLY A 543 -3.74 11.82 -33.38
CA GLY A 543 -4.53 12.38 -34.48
C GLY A 543 -4.18 13.82 -34.86
N SER A 544 -3.23 14.45 -34.17
CA SER A 544 -2.71 15.77 -34.56
C SER A 544 -1.53 15.67 -35.55
N GLY A 545 -1.15 16.81 -36.12
CA GLY A 545 0.13 17.00 -36.81
C GLY A 545 0.93 18.14 -36.19
N GLU A 546 2.14 18.37 -36.70
CA GLU A 546 2.95 19.55 -36.40
C GLU A 546 2.22 20.84 -36.75
N ALA A 547 2.68 21.98 -36.21
CA ALA A 547 2.11 23.27 -36.54
C ALA A 547 2.14 23.52 -38.06
N GLY A 548 0.96 23.66 -38.67
CA GLY A 548 0.79 23.90 -40.11
C GLY A 548 0.85 22.66 -41.01
N GLU A 549 1.03 21.46 -40.45
CA GLU A 549 1.03 20.20 -41.23
C GLU A 549 -0.36 19.86 -41.78
N LYS A 550 -1.40 20.06 -40.97
CA LYS A 550 -2.81 19.81 -41.29
C LYS A 550 -3.60 21.14 -41.40
N PRO A 551 -4.76 21.17 -42.07
CA PRO A 551 -5.43 22.41 -42.45
C PRO A 551 -5.94 23.28 -41.29
N TYR A 552 -6.16 22.72 -40.10
CA TYR A 552 -6.72 23.45 -38.96
C TYR A 552 -5.69 23.59 -37.83
N LEU A 553 -5.08 24.76 -37.70
CA LEU A 553 -4.04 25.07 -36.70
C LEU A 553 -4.67 25.67 -35.43
N TYR A 554 -4.32 25.11 -34.26
CA TYR A 554 -4.72 25.63 -32.96
C TYR A 554 -3.53 25.71 -32.00
N ARG A 555 -3.51 26.76 -31.18
CA ARG A 555 -2.77 26.76 -29.92
C ARG A 555 -3.61 26.11 -28.84
N LEU A 556 -3.08 25.09 -28.19
CA LEU A 556 -3.73 24.44 -27.06
C LEU A 556 -3.28 25.10 -25.75
N GLY A 557 -4.23 25.63 -24.99
CA GLY A 557 -3.99 26.28 -23.70
C GLY A 557 -4.74 25.60 -22.56
N GLY A 558 -4.20 25.71 -21.35
CA GLY A 558 -4.88 25.28 -20.13
C GLY A 558 -5.85 26.33 -19.59
N GLN A 559 -6.63 25.95 -18.56
CA GLN A 559 -7.64 26.81 -17.95
C GLN A 559 -7.14 27.63 -16.74
N THR A 560 -5.83 27.62 -16.42
CA THR A 560 -5.30 28.47 -15.34
C THR A 560 -5.23 29.94 -15.76
N CYS A 561 -5.09 30.83 -14.79
CA CYS A 561 -4.90 32.27 -15.06
C CYS A 561 -3.46 32.63 -15.49
N LEU A 562 -2.55 31.66 -15.64
CA LEU A 562 -1.18 31.93 -16.03
C LEU A 562 -1.08 32.11 -17.54
N SER A 563 -0.58 33.27 -17.99
CA SER A 563 -0.43 33.55 -19.44
C SER A 563 0.46 32.54 -20.18
N GLY A 564 1.35 31.86 -19.46
CA GLY A 564 2.25 30.82 -19.97
C GLY A 564 1.67 29.40 -19.91
N ASP A 565 0.40 29.21 -19.53
CA ASP A 565 -0.26 27.89 -19.53
C ASP A 565 -0.63 27.44 -20.96
N VAL A 566 0.41 27.31 -21.79
CA VAL A 566 0.35 26.94 -23.19
C VAL A 566 0.99 25.57 -23.34
N ILE A 567 0.24 24.62 -23.91
CA ILE A 567 0.70 23.24 -24.11
C ILE A 567 1.48 23.12 -25.42
N GLY A 568 1.09 23.87 -26.46
CA GLY A 568 1.77 23.90 -27.75
C GLY A 568 0.83 24.20 -28.92
N ASP A 569 1.42 24.27 -30.12
CA ASP A 569 0.69 24.49 -31.36
C ASP A 569 0.55 23.17 -32.13
N TYR A 570 -0.67 22.83 -32.52
CA TYR A 570 -1.04 21.56 -33.15
C TYR A 570 -1.95 21.79 -34.33
N SER A 571 -1.88 20.91 -35.33
CA SER A 571 -2.80 20.95 -36.47
C SER A 571 -3.68 19.70 -36.55
N PHE A 572 -4.88 19.83 -37.11
CA PHE A 572 -5.88 18.77 -37.20
C PHE A 572 -6.50 18.66 -38.61
N ASP A 573 -7.02 17.49 -38.95
CA ASP A 573 -7.68 17.22 -40.24
C ASP A 573 -9.08 17.82 -40.32
N GLN A 574 -9.71 18.06 -39.17
CA GLN A 574 -11.05 18.65 -39.03
C GLN A 574 -11.00 19.74 -37.95
N PRO A 575 -11.88 20.75 -38.01
CA PRO A 575 -11.93 21.78 -36.98
C PRO A 575 -12.43 21.18 -35.66
N LEU A 576 -11.77 21.55 -34.56
CA LEU A 576 -12.13 21.13 -33.20
C LEU A 576 -13.48 21.74 -32.78
N LYS A 577 -14.16 21.06 -31.86
CA LYS A 577 -15.42 21.48 -31.23
C LYS A 577 -15.35 21.34 -29.72
N THR A 578 -16.17 22.13 -29.02
CA THR A 578 -16.33 22.01 -27.56
C THR A 578 -16.85 20.60 -27.24
N GLY A 579 -16.23 19.96 -26.26
CA GLY A 579 -16.48 18.56 -25.88
C GLY A 579 -15.68 17.53 -26.66
N ASP A 580 -14.91 17.92 -27.69
CA ASP A 580 -13.96 16.99 -28.33
C ASP A 580 -12.92 16.53 -27.31
N ARG A 581 -12.61 15.24 -27.32
CA ARG A 581 -11.61 14.62 -26.46
C ARG A 581 -10.26 14.58 -27.16
N LEU A 582 -9.24 15.08 -26.50
CA LEU A 582 -7.85 15.05 -26.95
C LEU A 582 -7.06 14.11 -26.04
N VAL A 583 -6.12 13.35 -26.61
CA VAL A 583 -5.33 12.34 -25.91
C VAL A 583 -3.85 12.59 -26.14
N PHE A 584 -3.19 13.18 -25.15
CA PHE A 584 -1.74 13.34 -25.14
C PHE A 584 -1.08 12.00 -24.80
N GLU A 585 0.01 11.68 -25.50
CA GLU A 585 0.81 10.48 -25.29
C GLU A 585 2.04 10.79 -24.43
N ASP A 586 2.70 9.73 -23.96
CA ASP A 586 3.89 9.78 -23.10
C ASP A 586 3.70 10.60 -21.80
N MET A 587 2.51 10.42 -21.21
CA MET A 587 2.04 11.20 -20.06
C MET A 587 2.04 10.41 -18.75
N ALA A 588 2.77 9.30 -18.65
CA ALA A 588 3.00 8.60 -17.38
C ALA A 588 4.29 9.04 -16.67
N ILE A 589 5.27 9.50 -17.44
CA ILE A 589 6.64 9.72 -16.97
C ILE A 589 6.79 11.19 -16.60
N TYR A 590 7.35 11.46 -15.42
CA TYR A 590 7.59 12.82 -14.90
C TYR A 590 6.36 13.77 -14.94
N SER A 591 5.15 13.20 -15.06
CA SER A 591 3.89 13.93 -15.07
C SER A 591 3.21 13.83 -13.71
N MET A 592 2.53 12.72 -13.42
CA MET A 592 1.76 12.46 -12.20
C MET A 592 2.53 12.82 -10.92
N VAL A 593 3.81 12.46 -10.89
CA VAL A 593 4.76 12.67 -9.78
C VAL A 593 5.09 14.15 -9.51
N LYS A 594 4.81 15.06 -10.45
CA LYS A 594 5.03 16.52 -10.35
C LYS A 594 3.75 17.34 -10.44
N THR A 595 2.59 16.69 -10.48
CA THR A 595 1.32 17.42 -10.56
C THR A 595 1.07 18.29 -9.34
N ASN A 596 0.51 19.47 -9.58
CA ASN A 596 0.19 20.44 -8.55
C ASN A 596 -1.24 20.98 -8.71
N THR A 597 -1.71 21.71 -7.70
CA THR A 597 -3.08 22.25 -7.64
C THR A 597 -3.03 23.77 -7.67
N PHE A 598 -2.08 24.33 -8.42
CA PHE A 598 -2.00 25.76 -8.65
C PHE A 598 -3.35 26.28 -9.20
N ASN A 599 -3.72 27.51 -8.85
CA ASN A 599 -5.02 28.10 -9.18
C ASN A 599 -6.25 27.33 -8.62
N GLY A 600 -6.07 26.36 -7.72
CA GLY A 600 -7.16 25.50 -7.25
C GLY A 600 -7.60 24.46 -8.29
N MET A 601 -6.76 24.20 -9.30
CA MET A 601 -7.00 23.16 -10.29
C MET A 601 -7.15 21.79 -9.62
N PRO A 602 -8.22 21.03 -9.91
CA PRO A 602 -8.32 19.65 -9.47
C PRO A 602 -7.26 18.81 -10.20
N LEU A 603 -6.63 17.88 -9.49
CA LEU A 603 -5.73 16.92 -10.11
C LEU A 603 -6.53 16.00 -11.05
N PRO A 604 -5.96 15.58 -12.21
CA PRO A 604 -6.62 14.62 -13.09
C PRO A 604 -6.87 13.30 -12.37
N ALA A 605 -7.97 12.63 -12.72
CA ALA A 605 -8.18 11.26 -12.29
C ALA A 605 -7.04 10.37 -12.78
N ILE A 606 -6.77 9.26 -12.10
CA ILE A 606 -5.79 8.26 -12.53
C ILE A 606 -6.55 6.97 -12.81
N ALA A 607 -6.33 6.43 -14.00
CA ALA A 607 -6.93 5.18 -14.45
C ALA A 607 -5.88 4.20 -14.99
N VAL A 608 -6.23 2.92 -14.94
CA VAL A 608 -5.49 1.84 -15.58
C VAL A 608 -6.34 1.27 -16.71
N LYS A 609 -5.75 1.12 -17.89
CA LYS A 609 -6.31 0.30 -18.96
C LYS A 609 -5.74 -1.12 -18.83
N ARG A 610 -6.60 -2.07 -18.50
CA ARG A 610 -6.27 -3.49 -18.32
C ARG A 610 -6.01 -4.15 -19.67
N LYS A 611 -5.36 -5.32 -19.64
CA LYS A 611 -4.99 -6.09 -20.86
C LYS A 611 -6.21 -6.56 -21.67
N ASP A 612 -7.39 -6.69 -21.04
CA ASP A 612 -8.65 -7.00 -21.72
C ASP A 612 -9.29 -5.78 -22.41
N GLY A 613 -8.67 -4.60 -22.27
CA GLY A 613 -9.09 -3.33 -22.85
C GLY A 613 -10.03 -2.52 -21.96
N ASP A 614 -10.47 -3.06 -20.82
CA ASP A 614 -11.32 -2.33 -19.89
C ASP A 614 -10.49 -1.33 -19.08
N CYS A 615 -11.09 -0.17 -18.80
CA CYS A 615 -10.49 0.88 -18.01
C CYS A 615 -11.08 0.92 -16.60
N GLU A 616 -10.25 1.30 -15.65
CA GLU A 616 -10.57 1.39 -14.23
C GLU A 616 -9.97 2.66 -13.66
N VAL A 617 -10.80 3.50 -13.08
CA VAL A 617 -10.34 4.66 -12.31
C VAL A 617 -9.88 4.19 -10.93
N VAL A 618 -8.58 4.37 -10.66
CA VAL A 618 -7.91 3.95 -9.42
C VAL A 618 -7.83 5.08 -8.40
N ARG A 619 -7.89 6.33 -8.86
CA ARG A 619 -7.91 7.51 -8.00
C ARG A 619 -8.69 8.65 -8.64
N GLU A 620 -9.56 9.25 -7.85
CA GLU A 620 -10.15 10.56 -8.14
C GLU A 620 -9.72 11.53 -7.04
N PHE A 621 -9.49 12.78 -7.41
CA PHE A 621 -9.11 13.83 -6.48
C PHE A 621 -10.24 14.85 -6.37
N GLY A 622 -10.48 15.32 -5.16
CA GLY A 622 -11.53 16.27 -4.85
C GLY A 622 -11.02 17.51 -4.13
N TYR A 623 -11.97 18.32 -3.66
CA TYR A 623 -11.66 19.56 -2.94
C TYR A 623 -10.80 19.35 -1.69
N GLN A 624 -10.92 18.20 -1.01
CA GLN A 624 -10.09 17.92 0.17
C GLN A 624 -8.62 17.72 -0.18
N ASP A 625 -8.30 17.09 -1.32
CA ASP A 625 -6.91 16.93 -1.76
C ASP A 625 -6.26 18.29 -2.02
N PHE A 626 -7.01 19.26 -2.56
CA PHE A 626 -6.54 20.65 -2.68
C PHE A 626 -6.37 21.32 -1.32
N LYS A 627 -7.40 21.27 -0.46
CA LYS A 627 -7.44 21.97 0.82
C LYS A 627 -6.35 21.50 1.79
N MET A 628 -6.18 20.18 1.93
CA MET A 628 -5.31 19.58 2.95
C MET A 628 -3.82 19.74 2.64
N ARG A 629 -3.43 20.14 1.42
CA ARG A 629 -2.04 20.49 1.13
C ARG A 629 -1.61 21.85 1.68
N LEU A 630 -2.56 22.69 2.09
CA LEU A 630 -2.32 24.08 2.51
C LEU A 630 -2.76 24.36 3.96
N ALA A 631 -3.20 23.36 4.72
CA ALA A 631 -3.92 23.52 5.99
C ALA A 631 -3.30 22.76 7.15
#